data_AF-A0A932DAM1-F1
#
_entry.id   AF-A0A932DAM1-F1
#
_cell.length_a   1.000
_cell.length_b   1.000
_cell.length_c   1.000
_cell.angle_alpha   90.00
_cell.angle_beta   90.00
_cell.angle_gamma   90.00
#
_symmetry.space_group_name_H-M   'P 1'
#
loop_
_entity.id
_entity.type
_entity.pdbx_description
1 polymer ?
#
loop_
_entity_poly.entity_id
_entity_poly.type
_entity_poly.pdbx_seq_one_letter_code
_entity_poly.pdbx_strand_id
1 'polypeptide(L)' 'MEPIVNLEETVGKVVGKIPRRTPAEFLDRMVHEFHSLGLKLPFPKGVYRFKTFEEADEWEMKHMIEAAKKRSHARHVTTI' A
#
# COMPACT_ATOMS: atom_id res chain seq x y z
N MET A 1 -20.41 2.89 -49.07
CA MET A 1 -19.20 2.19 -48.60
C MET A 1 -19.68 1.15 -47.61
N GLU A 2 -19.80 -0.09 -48.05
CA GLU A 2 -20.28 -1.17 -47.19
C GLU A 2 -19.15 -1.57 -46.22
N PRO A 3 -19.45 -1.83 -44.94
CA PRO A 3 -18.44 -2.21 -43.98
C PRO A 3 -17.89 -3.60 -44.32
N ILE A 4 -16.58 -3.68 -44.56
CA ILE A 4 -15.88 -4.95 -44.73
C ILE A 4 -15.81 -5.62 -43.37
N VAL A 5 -16.75 -6.51 -43.09
CA VAL A 5 -16.74 -7.37 -41.90
C VAL A 5 -15.89 -8.59 -42.23
N ASN A 6 -14.71 -8.68 -41.60
CA ASN A 6 -13.86 -9.86 -41.69
C ASN A 6 -14.54 -11.04 -40.98
N LEU A 7 -15.23 -11.88 -41.74
CA LEU A 7 -15.93 -13.07 -41.24
C LEU A 7 -14.99 -14.26 -40.92
N GLU A 8 -13.68 -14.11 -41.09
CA GLU A 8 -12.69 -15.16 -40.83
C GLU A 8 -12.05 -15.11 -39.43
N GLU A 9 -12.39 -14.13 -38.60
CA GLU A 9 -11.88 -14.09 -37.24
C GLU A 9 -12.65 -15.09 -36.37
N THR A 10 -12.11 -16.31 -36.29
CA THR A 10 -12.59 -17.34 -35.35
C THR A 10 -12.74 -16.73 -33.96
N VAL A 11 -13.97 -16.74 -33.45
CA VAL A 11 -14.36 -16.30 -32.10
C VAL A 11 -13.64 -17.19 -31.08
N GLY A 12 -12.37 -16.88 -30.82
CA GLY A 12 -11.49 -17.78 -30.09
C GLY A 12 -10.00 -17.42 -30.11
N LYS A 13 -9.57 -16.43 -30.89
CA LYS A 13 -8.19 -15.94 -30.81
C LYS A 13 -7.97 -15.19 -29.49
N VAL A 14 -7.57 -15.93 -28.46
CA VAL A 14 -7.10 -15.37 -27.19
C VAL A 14 -5.76 -14.69 -27.45
N VAL A 15 -5.78 -13.37 -27.64
CA VAL A 15 -4.57 -12.56 -27.80
C VAL A 15 -3.87 -12.48 -26.44
N GLY A 16 -2.76 -13.21 -26.29
CA GLY A 16 -1.91 -13.18 -25.10
C GLY A 16 -2.57 -13.81 -23.86
N LYS A 17 -2.05 -14.95 -23.40
CA LYS A 17 -2.33 -15.36 -22.02
C LYS A 17 -1.73 -14.30 -21.11
N ILE A 18 -2.56 -13.45 -20.49
CA ILE A 18 -2.11 -12.64 -19.35
C ILE A 18 -1.59 -13.66 -18.32
N PRO A 19 -0.30 -13.62 -17.93
CA PRO A 19 0.19 -14.52 -16.91
C PRO A 19 -0.66 -14.30 -15.67
N ARG A 20 -1.48 -15.29 -15.33
CA ARG A 20 -2.28 -15.25 -14.13
C ARG A 20 -1.29 -15.40 -12.98
N ARG A 21 -1.03 -14.29 -12.30
CA ARG A 21 -0.23 -14.30 -11.09
C ARG A 21 -0.83 -15.29 -10.12
N THR A 22 0.03 -16.04 -9.45
CA THR A 22 -0.45 -16.94 -8.41
C THR A 22 -1.05 -16.11 -7.26
N PRO A 23 -1.99 -16.67 -6.48
CA PRO A 23 -2.51 -15.98 -5.29
C PRO A 23 -1.39 -15.53 -4.34
N ALA A 24 -0.29 -16.28 -4.24
CA ALA A 24 0.89 -15.91 -3.45
C ALA A 24 1.58 -14.64 -3.97
N GLU A 25 1.85 -14.55 -5.28
CA GLU A 25 2.46 -13.36 -5.89
C GLU A 25 1.59 -12.11 -5.75
N PHE A 26 0.27 -12.28 -5.74
CA PHE A 26 -0.67 -11.18 -5.48
C PHE A 26 -0.57 -10.69 -4.04
N LEU A 27 -0.53 -11.60 -3.06
CA LEU A 27 -0.40 -11.25 -1.63
C LEU A 27 0.95 -10.57 -1.34
N ASP A 28 2.05 -11.10 -1.89
CA ASP A 28 3.38 -10.51 -1.72
C ASP A 28 3.43 -9.08 -2.28
N ARG A 29 2.79 -8.84 -3.42
CA ARG A 29 2.68 -7.49 -3.99
C ARG A 29 1.91 -6.55 -3.07
N MET A 30 0.78 -6.99 -2.52
CA MET A 30 -0.01 -6.17 -1.60
C MET A 30 0.79 -5.80 -0.34
N VAL A 31 1.54 -6.75 0.22
CA VAL A 31 2.41 -6.50 1.37
C VAL A 31 3.51 -5.51 1.00
N HIS A 32 4.12 -5.65 -0.17
CA HIS A 32 5.14 -4.73 -0.66
C HIS A 32 4.58 -3.30 -0.88
N GLU A 33 3.41 -3.17 -1.50
CA GLU A 33 2.69 -1.90 -1.68
C GLU A 33 2.34 -1.27 -0.32
N PHE A 34 1.87 -2.07 0.64
CA PHE A 34 1.58 -1.59 1.99
C PHE A 34 2.84 -1.06 2.71
N HIS A 35 3.97 -1.75 2.57
CA HIS A 35 5.24 -1.31 3.12
C HIS A 35 5.82 -0.09 2.40
N SER A 36 5.64 0.03 1.07
CA SER A 36 6.13 1.15 0.27
C SER A 36 5.39 2.46 0.56
N LEU A 37 4.12 2.38 0.97
CA LEU A 37 3.37 3.52 1.50
C LEU A 37 3.97 4.07 2.82
N GLY A 38 4.93 3.36 3.43
CA GLY A 38 5.56 3.79 4.67
C GLY A 38 4.58 3.85 5.85
N LEU A 39 3.47 3.11 5.77
CA LEU A 39 2.44 2.98 6.80
C LEU A 39 2.89 2.11 7.98
N LYS A 40 4.18 2.18 8.34
CA LYS A 40 4.61 1.66 9.62
C LYS A 40 4.01 2.57 10.69
N LEU A 41 3.04 2.02 11.43
CA LEU A 41 2.47 2.68 12.59
C LEU A 41 3.63 3.16 13.49
N PRO A 42 3.61 4.41 13.95
CA PRO A 42 4.69 4.97 14.76
C PRO A 42 4.72 4.42 16.18
N PHE A 43 3.73 3.59 16.52
CA PHE A 43 3.56 3.01 17.82
C PHE A 43 4.53 1.83 18.03
N PRO A 44 5.21 1.77 19.18
CA PRO A 44 5.93 0.57 19.58
C PRO A 44 4.99 -0.64 19.62
N LYS A 45 5.52 -1.84 19.36
CA LYS A 45 4.73 -3.07 19.48
C LYS A 45 4.39 -3.30 20.95
N GLY A 46 3.10 -3.42 21.27
CA GLY A 46 2.64 -3.63 22.63
C GLY A 46 1.12 -3.58 22.76
N VAL A 47 0.63 -3.96 23.93
CA VAL A 47 -0.77 -3.80 24.31
C VAL A 47 -0.89 -2.56 25.17
N TYR A 48 -1.69 -1.59 24.73
CA TYR A 48 -1.95 -0.35 25.46
C TYR A 48 -3.32 -0.42 26.11
N ARG A 49 -3.40 -0.02 27.38
CA ARG A 49 -4.64 0.02 28.15
C ARG A 49 -4.83 1.44 28.65
N PHE A 50 -5.92 2.07 28.23
CA PHE A 50 -6.30 3.42 28.62
C PHE A 50 -7.54 3.37 29.49
N LYS A 51 -7.64 4.30 30.43
CA LYS A 51 -8.81 4.41 31.31
C LYS A 51 -9.95 5.16 30.63
N THR A 52 -9.64 6.11 29.75
CA THR A 52 -10.60 6.90 28.98
C THR A 52 -10.19 7.03 27.52
N PHE A 53 -11.10 7.52 26.68
CA PHE A 53 -10.83 7.73 25.25
C PHE A 53 -9.89 8.91 25.01
N GLU A 54 -10.00 9.95 25.83
CA GLU A 54 -9.17 11.16 25.77
C GLU A 54 -7.70 10.81 26.04
N GLU A 55 -7.44 9.92 27.01
CA GLU A 55 -6.09 9.42 27.30
C GLU A 55 -5.49 8.67 26.09
N ALA A 56 -6.32 7.90 25.38
CA ALA A 56 -5.90 7.18 24.18
C ALA A 56 -5.57 8.15 23.03
N ASP A 57 -6.39 9.20 22.84
CA ASP A 57 -6.21 10.21 21.79
C ASP A 57 -4.97 11.07 22.04
N GLU A 58 -4.75 11.52 23.28
CA GLU A 58 -3.53 12.23 23.66
C GLU A 58 -2.27 11.37 23.44
N TRP A 59 -2.34 10.10 23.81
CA TRP A 59 -1.26 9.15 23.59
C TRP A 59 -0.98 8.94 22.10
N GLU A 60 -2.02 8.76 21.29
CA GLU A 60 -1.91 8.57 19.84
C GLU A 60 -1.29 9.82 19.18
N MET A 61 -1.84 10.99 19.47
CA MET A 61 -1.39 12.27 18.93
C MET A 61 0.08 12.52 19.25
N LYS A 62 0.50 12.26 20.50
CA LYS A 62 1.91 12.41 20.92
C LYS A 62 2.85 11.55 20.06
N HIS A 63 2.53 10.27 19.86
CA HIS A 63 3.38 9.35 19.10
C HIS A 63 3.39 9.69 17.60
N MET A 64 2.27 10.16 17.06
CA MET A 64 2.20 10.66 15.67
C MET A 64 3.10 11.88 15.46
N ILE A 65 3.09 12.85 16.38
CA ILE A 65 3.94 14.04 16.32
C ILE A 65 5.43 13.67 16.43
N GLU A 66 5.80 12.78 17.36
CA GLU A 66 7.18 12.32 17.50
C GLU A 66 7.70 11.63 16.24
N ALA A 67 6.87 10.80 15.61
CA ALA A 67 7.22 10.16 14.35
C ALA A 67 7.33 11.15 13.18
N ALA A 68 6.46 12.15 13.12
CA ALA A 68 6.55 13.22 12.13
C ALA A 68 7.86 14.01 12.27
N LYS A 69 8.25 14.36 13.50
CA LYS A 69 9.54 15.01 13.80
C LYS A 69 10.73 14.16 13.34
N LYS A 70 10.72 12.87 13.67
CA LYS A 70 11.79 11.93 13.26
C LYS A 70 11.89 11.80 11.73
N ARG A 71 10.75 11.72 11.03
CA ARG A 71 10.71 11.70 9.55
C ARG A 71 11.23 13.00 8.94
N SER A 72 10.90 14.15 9.52
CA SER A 72 11.38 15.45 9.06
C SER A 72 12.91 15.55 9.20
N HIS A 73 13.45 15.19 10.37
CA HIS A 73 14.89 15.19 10.60
C HIS A 73 15.64 14.26 9.62
N ALA A 74 15.12 13.04 9.39
CA ALA A 74 15.73 12.10 8.45
C ALA A 74 15.83 12.65 7.01
N ARG A 75 14.84 13.42 6.54
CA ARG A 75 14.88 14.02 5.19
C ARG A 75 15.96 15.10 5.05
N HIS A 76 16.20 15.88 6.10
CA HIS A 76 17.19 16.96 6.06
C HIS A 76 18.63 16.44 6.09
N VAL A 77 18.88 15.30 6.76
CA VAL A 77 20.21 14.67 6.81
C VAL A 77 20.60 14.02 5.48
N THR A 78 19.64 13.47 4.71
CA THR A 78 19.92 12.79 3.43
C THR A 78 20.18 13.76 2.25
N THR A 79 20.02 15.07 2.45
CA THR A 79 20.16 16.08 1.38
C THR A 79 21.53 16.78 1.36
N ILE A 80 22.50 16.29 2.13
CA ILE A 80 23.88 16.82 2.19
C ILE A 80 24.85 15.78 1.66
#